data_AF-A0A9W4WL44-F1
#
_entry.id   AF-A0A9W4WL44-F1
#
_cell.length_a   1.000
_cell.length_b   1.000
_cell.length_c   1.000
_cell.angle_alpha   90.00
_cell.angle_beta   90.00
_cell.angle_gamma   90.00
#
_symmetry.space_group_name_H-M   'P 1'
#
loop_
_entity.id
_entity.type
_entity.pdbx_description
1 polymer ?
#
loop_
_entity_poly.entity_id
_entity_poly.type
_entity_poly.pdbx_seq_one_letter_code
_entity_poly.pdbx_strand_id
1 'polypeptide(L)'
;MKGFKVQFLVILVITLCILNVIDAAKCNKNKKCPGTKCCTNKGNCVDAKNCGKSCQKLLGKCNPPPTIPPTTPTTSPKDLPISADGNCGEAAGTRCEDGVCCSQFGFCGVTTDHCQTGCQSSFGTCGTPGNSDVIDKCTEQNTIAITFDDGPRNITEKLLDELKAKNVKATFFMNGHASLQHCIYDYAPIVQRAFNEGHQIASHTWSHPHLPELSEAEINYQLETLEVAFKKIIGAIPTYARPPFGEHNALVRKVLKQRGYKMVIWDIDTLDWQGNLQGSTKIFDDEMNKSPQPNPHIVLNHDTIDTTPTTLGPHEIRDALKRGYKVTTVGDCLGQSNKNDWYRDIGEFQKPDSTWKCTFEDMHEK
;
A
#
# COMPACT_ATOMS: atom_id res chain seq x y z
N MET A 1 86.69 9.95 35.99
CA MET A 1 86.65 11.31 36.56
C MET A 1 85.21 11.66 36.84
N LYS A 2 84.91 12.10 38.09
CA LYS A 2 83.67 12.73 38.58
C LYS A 2 82.39 11.86 38.48
N GLY A 3 81.66 11.52 39.54
CA GLY A 3 81.59 12.06 40.89
C GLY A 3 80.16 12.49 41.20
N PHE A 4 79.57 11.87 42.24
CA PHE A 4 78.57 12.40 43.18
C PHE A 4 77.16 12.75 42.64
N LYS A 5 76.14 11.96 43.02
CA LYS A 5 75.34 12.00 44.27
C LYS A 5 74.31 13.13 44.30
N VAL A 6 73.04 12.73 44.33
CA VAL A 6 71.88 13.16 45.18
C VAL A 6 70.67 12.54 44.46
N GLN A 7 70.09 11.38 44.81
CA GLN A 7 69.53 10.86 46.07
C GLN A 7 68.34 11.70 46.57
N PHE A 8 67.17 11.06 46.63
CA PHE A 8 65.82 11.51 47.05
C PHE A 8 64.85 11.85 45.90
N LEU A 9 63.65 11.26 45.99
CA LEU A 9 62.55 11.20 45.01
C LEU A 9 62.89 10.35 43.77
N VAL A 10 62.47 9.10 43.60
CA VAL A 10 61.19 8.47 43.97
C VAL A 10 61.47 6.97 44.22
N ILE A 11 62.03 6.68 45.38
CA ILE A 11 61.79 5.42 46.09
C ILE A 11 60.37 5.55 46.67
N LEU A 12 59.35 5.47 45.81
CA LEU A 12 57.95 5.41 46.24
C LEU A 12 56.97 4.91 45.17
N VAL A 13 57.38 4.11 44.16
CA VAL A 13 56.37 3.39 43.33
C VAL A 13 56.87 2.03 42.79
N ILE A 14 57.99 1.48 43.30
CA ILE A 14 58.49 0.14 42.91
C ILE A 14 58.52 -0.79 44.12
N THR A 15 57.59 -0.60 45.07
CA THR A 15 57.37 -1.52 46.20
C THR A 15 55.91 -1.52 46.62
N LEU A 16 54.99 -1.67 45.66
CA LEU A 16 53.57 -1.92 45.95
C LEU A 16 52.84 -2.50 44.72
N CYS A 17 53.32 -3.61 44.17
CA CYS A 17 52.49 -4.47 43.32
C CYS A 17 52.96 -5.94 43.26
N ILE A 18 53.74 -6.40 44.23
CA ILE A 18 53.99 -7.83 44.44
C ILE A 18 53.98 -8.06 45.96
N LEU A 19 52.78 -8.04 46.53
CA LEU A 19 52.34 -8.68 47.78
C LEU A 19 50.90 -8.21 48.05
N ASN A 20 50.02 -8.58 47.13
CA ASN A 20 48.61 -8.80 47.44
C ASN A 20 48.20 -10.06 46.68
N VAL A 21 48.86 -11.17 47.02
CA VAL A 21 48.15 -12.44 47.01
C VAL A 21 47.06 -12.25 48.05
N ILE A 22 45.89 -11.79 47.60
CA ILE A 22 44.71 -11.72 48.43
C ILE A 22 44.47 -13.16 48.88
N ASP A 23 44.81 -13.44 50.13
CA ASP A 23 44.49 -14.69 50.78
C ASP A 23 42.97 -14.85 50.62
N ALA A 24 42.56 -15.74 49.72
CA ALA A 24 41.17 -15.87 49.35
C ALA A 24 40.44 -16.32 50.62
N ALA A 25 39.66 -15.42 51.22
CA ALA A 25 38.97 -15.67 52.48
C ALA A 25 38.27 -17.03 52.42
N LYS A 26 38.56 -17.93 53.36
CA LYS A 26 37.97 -19.26 53.38
C LYS A 26 36.54 -19.20 53.90
N CYS A 27 35.71 -20.10 53.41
CA CYS A 27 34.36 -20.24 53.90
C CYS A 27 34.40 -20.70 55.37
N ASN A 28 33.42 -20.27 56.14
CA ASN A 28 33.29 -20.76 57.51
C ASN A 28 32.80 -22.22 57.53
N LYS A 29 32.70 -22.77 58.75
CA LYS A 29 32.30 -24.17 59.03
C LYS A 29 30.97 -24.58 58.37
N ASN A 30 30.09 -23.60 58.11
CA ASN A 30 28.78 -23.79 57.49
C ASN A 30 28.76 -23.41 55.99
N LYS A 31 29.95 -23.35 55.36
CA LYS A 31 30.16 -23.00 53.94
C LYS A 31 29.60 -21.63 53.53
N LYS A 32 29.63 -20.64 54.42
CA LYS A 32 29.22 -19.25 54.13
C LYS A 32 30.39 -18.29 54.07
N CYS A 33 30.24 -17.27 53.24
CA CYS A 33 31.19 -16.18 53.03
C CYS A 33 30.59 -14.84 53.50
N PRO A 34 31.41 -13.90 53.99
CA PRO A 34 30.95 -12.58 54.40
C PRO A 34 30.57 -11.71 53.18
N GLY A 35 29.57 -10.85 53.35
CA GLY A 35 29.09 -9.93 52.32
C GLY A 35 28.31 -10.61 51.19
N THR A 36 28.50 -10.13 49.96
CA THR A 36 27.79 -10.59 48.74
C THR A 36 28.53 -11.70 47.98
N LYS A 37 29.51 -12.37 48.63
CA LYS A 37 30.38 -13.39 48.02
C LYS A 37 29.80 -14.80 48.14
N CYS A 38 30.18 -15.71 47.22
CA CYS A 38 29.79 -17.13 47.19
C CYS A 38 30.95 -18.06 47.59
N CYS A 39 30.63 -19.19 48.24
CA CYS A 39 31.59 -20.24 48.58
C CYS A 39 31.77 -21.27 47.43
N THR A 40 33.02 -21.61 47.14
CA THR A 40 33.37 -22.62 46.11
C THR A 40 33.49 -24.04 46.69
N ASN A 41 33.52 -25.07 45.83
CA ASN A 41 33.70 -26.48 46.25
C ASN A 41 35.02 -26.73 47.02
N LYS A 42 36.02 -25.87 46.81
CA LYS A 42 37.32 -25.93 47.49
C LYS A 42 37.39 -25.12 48.79
N GLY A 43 36.26 -24.55 49.23
CA GLY A 43 36.17 -23.85 50.52
C GLY A 43 36.67 -22.41 50.53
N ASN A 44 36.75 -21.76 49.36
CA ASN A 44 37.18 -20.36 49.24
C ASN A 44 36.02 -19.45 48.81
N CYS A 45 36.04 -18.19 49.26
CA CYS A 45 35.05 -17.16 48.94
C CYS A 45 35.42 -16.36 47.69
N VAL A 46 34.47 -16.24 46.74
CA VAL A 46 34.63 -15.54 45.45
C VAL A 46 33.45 -14.62 45.16
N ASP A 47 33.61 -13.64 44.27
CA ASP A 47 32.53 -12.69 43.92
C ASP A 47 31.36 -13.36 43.17
N ALA A 48 30.13 -12.99 43.53
CA ALA A 48 28.90 -13.59 43.01
C ALA A 48 28.64 -13.37 41.51
N LYS A 49 29.29 -12.38 40.88
CA LYS A 49 29.16 -12.11 39.43
C LYS A 49 29.82 -13.17 38.54
N ASN A 50 30.71 -13.99 39.09
CA ASN A 50 31.40 -15.07 38.35
C ASN A 50 30.62 -16.40 38.47
N CYS A 51 29.29 -16.33 38.50
CA CYS A 51 28.43 -17.48 38.82
C CYS A 51 28.43 -18.53 37.69
N GLY A 52 28.77 -19.78 38.02
CA GLY A 52 28.96 -20.89 37.07
C GLY A 52 29.58 -22.12 37.75
N LYS A 53 30.36 -22.95 37.01
CA LYS A 53 30.92 -24.27 37.43
C LYS A 53 31.64 -24.31 38.80
N SER A 54 31.94 -23.17 39.42
CA SER A 54 32.73 -23.04 40.64
C SER A 54 31.94 -22.63 41.90
N CYS A 55 30.65 -22.27 41.82
CA CYS A 55 29.81 -21.83 42.97
C CYS A 55 28.54 -22.72 43.09
N GLN A 56 28.24 -23.23 44.29
CA GLN A 56 27.10 -24.13 44.49
C GLN A 56 25.80 -23.36 44.77
N LYS A 57 24.77 -23.59 43.95
CA LYS A 57 23.43 -22.97 44.06
C LYS A 57 22.72 -23.22 45.40
N LEU A 58 23.10 -24.29 46.12
CA LEU A 58 22.53 -24.68 47.41
C LEU A 58 23.23 -24.02 48.63
N LEU A 59 24.34 -23.30 48.44
CA LEU A 59 25.20 -22.81 49.54
C LEU A 59 25.47 -21.30 49.53
N GLY A 60 24.73 -20.52 48.72
CA GLY A 60 24.80 -19.05 48.70
C GLY A 60 23.72 -18.42 47.81
N LYS A 61 23.41 -17.13 48.00
CA LYS A 61 22.45 -16.40 47.14
C LYS A 61 23.15 -15.91 45.87
N CYS A 62 22.96 -16.61 44.76
CA CYS A 62 23.30 -16.12 43.43
C CYS A 62 22.11 -15.32 42.90
N ASN A 63 22.24 -14.01 42.72
CA ASN A 63 21.18 -13.18 42.13
C ASN A 63 21.41 -12.92 40.64
N PRO A 64 20.32 -12.83 39.83
CA PRO A 64 20.36 -12.46 38.42
C PRO A 64 20.71 -10.96 38.22
N PRO A 65 21.07 -10.50 37.00
CA PRO A 65 21.50 -9.12 36.76
C PRO A 65 20.38 -8.09 37.00
N PRO A 66 20.74 -6.81 37.26
CA PRO A 66 19.80 -5.71 37.47
C PRO A 66 19.08 -5.34 36.18
N THR A 67 17.81 -4.97 36.30
CA THR A 67 17.03 -4.25 35.30
C THR A 67 17.71 -2.93 34.94
N ILE A 68 18.22 -2.84 33.72
CA ILE A 68 18.60 -1.58 33.07
C ILE A 68 17.30 -0.93 32.57
N PRO A 69 17.04 0.37 32.79
CA PRO A 69 15.92 1.06 32.14
C PRO A 69 16.14 1.01 30.62
N PRO A 70 15.13 0.68 29.80
CA PRO A 70 15.30 0.72 28.36
C PRO A 70 15.51 2.17 27.92
N THR A 71 16.75 2.54 27.59
CA THR A 71 16.99 3.57 26.57
C THR A 71 16.84 2.89 25.22
N THR A 72 15.60 2.68 24.82
CA THR A 72 15.26 2.47 23.42
C THR A 72 14.78 3.82 22.89
N PRO A 73 15.29 4.33 21.76
CA PRO A 73 14.49 5.25 20.98
C PRO A 73 13.21 4.48 20.63
N THR A 74 12.10 4.87 21.24
CA THR A 74 10.78 4.33 20.94
C THR A 74 10.32 4.95 19.63
N THR A 75 11.03 4.70 18.54
CA THR A 75 10.43 4.85 17.22
C THR A 75 9.71 3.54 16.94
N SER A 76 8.39 3.62 16.82
CA SER A 76 7.63 2.52 16.24
C SER A 76 8.29 2.14 14.91
N PRO A 77 8.35 0.86 14.49
CA PRO A 77 8.97 0.50 13.20
C PRO A 77 8.39 1.28 11.99
N LYS A 78 7.17 1.82 12.12
CA LYS A 78 6.53 2.72 11.15
C LYS A 78 7.13 4.13 11.08
N ASP A 79 7.81 4.58 12.12
CA ASP A 79 8.40 5.92 12.26
C ASP A 79 9.90 5.95 11.88
N LEU A 80 10.44 4.82 11.41
CA LEU A 80 11.82 4.75 10.92
C LEU A 80 11.98 5.51 9.59
N PRO A 81 13.14 6.12 9.35
CA PRO A 81 13.44 6.78 8.09
C PRO A 81 13.43 5.79 6.92
N ILE A 82 12.98 6.26 5.76
CA ILE A 82 13.07 5.50 4.51
C ILE A 82 14.54 5.37 4.13
N SER A 83 14.94 4.15 3.78
CA SER A 83 16.29 3.80 3.37
C SER A 83 16.73 4.57 2.13
N ALA A 84 17.90 5.21 2.21
CA ALA A 84 18.52 5.90 1.08
C ALA A 84 19.52 5.00 0.31
N ASP A 85 20.02 3.94 0.95
CA ASP A 85 21.04 3.03 0.42
C ASP A 85 20.48 1.63 0.09
N GLY A 86 19.17 1.44 0.28
CA GLY A 86 18.49 0.17 0.05
C GLY A 86 18.59 -0.82 1.21
N ASN A 87 19.26 -0.49 2.32
CA ASN A 87 19.30 -1.34 3.51
C ASN A 87 18.09 -1.08 4.42
N CYS A 88 17.51 -2.13 5.00
CA CYS A 88 16.36 -2.07 5.88
C CYS A 88 16.49 -3.08 7.03
N GLY A 89 15.65 -2.92 8.05
CA GLY A 89 15.64 -3.82 9.20
C GLY A 89 16.22 -3.17 10.45
N GLU A 90 16.13 -3.88 11.57
CA GLU A 90 16.55 -3.38 12.88
C GLU A 90 18.02 -2.95 12.91
N ALA A 91 18.89 -3.70 12.21
CA ALA A 91 20.32 -3.40 12.13
C ALA A 91 20.63 -2.14 11.31
N ALA A 92 19.83 -1.86 10.27
CA ALA A 92 19.98 -0.67 9.45
C ALA A 92 19.31 0.56 10.10
N GLY A 93 18.34 0.35 11.00
CA GLY A 93 17.57 1.42 11.63
C GLY A 93 16.68 2.18 10.64
N THR A 94 16.41 1.59 9.49
CA THR A 94 15.69 2.16 8.35
C THR A 94 14.61 1.19 7.88
N ARG A 95 13.58 1.72 7.22
CA ARG A 95 12.55 0.93 6.55
C ARG A 95 12.60 1.17 5.04
N CYS A 96 12.01 0.26 4.29
CA CYS A 96 11.77 0.45 2.87
C CYS A 96 10.64 1.45 2.64
N GLU A 97 10.64 2.04 1.44
CA GLU A 97 9.54 2.87 0.96
C GLU A 97 8.24 2.06 0.93
N ASP A 98 7.10 2.74 1.03
CA ASP A 98 5.79 2.11 1.04
C ASP A 98 5.58 1.28 -0.24
N GLY A 99 5.20 0.01 -0.08
CA GLY A 99 5.04 -0.93 -1.20
C GLY A 99 6.32 -1.65 -1.62
N VAL A 100 7.46 -1.34 -1.00
CA VAL A 100 8.73 -2.04 -1.16
C VAL A 100 8.95 -2.96 0.05
N CYS A 101 9.46 -4.16 -0.21
CA CYS A 101 9.61 -5.21 0.79
C CYS A 101 10.98 -5.18 1.41
N CYS A 102 11.06 -5.41 2.72
CA CYS A 102 12.33 -5.62 3.40
C CYS A 102 12.61 -7.12 3.44
N SER A 103 13.59 -7.58 2.66
CA SER A 103 13.95 -8.99 2.59
C SER A 103 14.47 -9.51 3.93
N GLN A 104 14.54 -10.84 4.08
CA GLN A 104 15.17 -11.49 5.24
C GLN A 104 16.64 -11.11 5.43
N PHE A 105 17.28 -10.59 4.37
CA PHE A 105 18.69 -10.19 4.36
C PHE A 105 18.89 -8.70 4.66
N GLY A 106 17.82 -7.96 4.93
CA GLY A 106 17.90 -6.53 5.26
C GLY A 106 18.09 -5.63 4.04
N PHE A 107 17.56 -6.05 2.89
CA PHE A 107 17.58 -5.25 1.65
C PHE A 107 16.17 -4.96 1.17
N CYS A 108 15.96 -3.74 0.70
CA CYS A 108 14.73 -3.30 0.06
C CYS A 108 14.63 -3.81 -1.38
N GLY A 109 13.46 -4.36 -1.74
CA GLY A 109 13.18 -4.75 -3.12
C GLY A 109 11.74 -5.17 -3.34
N VAL A 110 11.41 -5.42 -4.60
CA VAL A 110 10.04 -5.74 -5.06
C VAL A 110 9.95 -7.11 -5.74
N THR A 111 10.96 -7.97 -5.60
CA THR A 111 10.90 -9.34 -6.15
C THR A 111 10.29 -10.29 -5.12
N THR A 112 9.89 -11.48 -5.56
CA THR A 112 9.44 -12.56 -4.68
C THR A 112 10.44 -12.85 -3.56
N ASP A 113 11.74 -12.78 -3.85
CA ASP A 113 12.82 -13.05 -2.89
C ASP A 113 12.88 -12.00 -1.76
N HIS A 114 12.39 -10.79 -2.03
CA HIS A 114 12.30 -9.73 -1.04
C HIS A 114 10.99 -9.79 -0.25
N CYS A 115 9.91 -10.16 -0.92
CA CYS A 115 8.56 -9.97 -0.40
C CYS A 115 7.95 -11.22 0.22
N GLN A 116 8.42 -12.43 -0.13
CA GLN A 116 7.86 -13.68 0.39
C GLN A 116 8.62 -14.17 1.63
N THR A 117 9.22 -15.35 1.56
CA THR A 117 9.81 -16.04 2.71
C THR A 117 10.83 -15.17 3.45
N GLY A 118 10.55 -14.90 4.72
CA GLY A 118 11.44 -14.15 5.61
C GLY A 118 11.39 -12.63 5.44
N CYS A 119 10.45 -12.09 4.66
CA CYS A 119 10.22 -10.65 4.61
C CYS A 119 9.92 -10.07 6.00
N GLN A 120 10.55 -8.94 6.31
CA GLN A 120 10.48 -8.26 7.59
C GLN A 120 9.36 -7.19 7.58
N SER A 121 8.14 -7.57 7.97
CA SER A 121 6.94 -6.72 7.87
C SER A 121 6.95 -5.45 8.72
N SER A 122 7.86 -5.37 9.69
CA SER A 122 8.09 -4.16 10.49
C SER A 122 8.89 -3.08 9.74
N PHE A 123 9.59 -3.46 8.66
CA PHE A 123 10.52 -2.59 7.93
C PHE A 123 10.22 -2.53 6.43
N GLY A 124 9.13 -3.13 5.95
CA GLY A 124 8.66 -3.07 4.56
C GLY A 124 7.35 -3.85 4.38
N THR A 125 6.76 -3.80 3.18
CA THR A 125 5.55 -4.57 2.86
C THR A 125 5.90 -6.04 2.61
N CYS A 126 5.15 -7.01 3.15
CA CYS A 126 5.39 -8.43 2.89
C CYS A 126 4.21 -9.11 2.20
N GLY A 127 4.49 -10.13 1.39
CA GLY A 127 3.54 -10.83 0.54
C GLY A 127 3.89 -10.69 -0.94
N THR A 128 2.88 -10.56 -1.79
CA THR A 128 3.09 -10.20 -3.20
C THR A 128 3.52 -8.73 -3.26
N PRO A 129 4.63 -8.37 -3.92
CA PRO A 129 5.10 -6.98 -3.99
C PRO A 129 3.96 -6.07 -4.49
N GLY A 130 3.42 -5.22 -3.62
CA GLY A 130 2.49 -4.16 -3.99
C GLY A 130 1.11 -4.56 -4.53
N ASN A 131 0.65 -5.81 -4.37
CA ASN A 131 -0.65 -6.22 -4.95
C ASN A 131 -1.84 -6.27 -3.98
N SER A 132 -1.66 -5.98 -2.68
CA SER A 132 -2.81 -5.87 -1.75
C SER A 132 -3.70 -4.65 -2.01
N ASP A 133 -3.16 -3.66 -2.73
CA ASP A 133 -3.80 -2.37 -2.95
C ASP A 133 -4.41 -2.29 -4.38
N VAL A 134 -4.34 -3.39 -5.15
CA VAL A 134 -4.92 -3.53 -6.49
C VAL A 134 -6.19 -4.36 -6.41
N ILE A 135 -7.29 -3.81 -6.88
CA ILE A 135 -8.59 -4.48 -6.92
C ILE A 135 -8.84 -4.94 -8.35
N ASP A 136 -8.64 -6.23 -8.62
CA ASP A 136 -8.91 -6.84 -9.92
C ASP A 136 -10.23 -7.63 -9.95
N LYS A 137 -10.77 -7.97 -8.78
CA LYS A 137 -12.04 -8.69 -8.61
C LYS A 137 -12.91 -8.06 -7.54
N CYS A 138 -14.21 -8.28 -7.69
CA CYS A 138 -15.19 -8.02 -6.64
C CYS A 138 -14.98 -8.99 -5.46
N THR A 139 -15.40 -8.59 -4.26
CA THR A 139 -15.27 -9.43 -3.04
C THR A 139 -16.60 -10.03 -2.60
N GLU A 140 -17.71 -9.37 -2.92
CA GLU A 140 -19.05 -9.89 -2.69
C GLU A 140 -19.35 -11.00 -3.70
N GLN A 141 -19.60 -12.22 -3.20
CA GLN A 141 -19.95 -13.35 -4.07
C GLN A 141 -21.19 -13.05 -4.92
N ASN A 142 -21.27 -13.71 -6.09
CA ASN A 142 -22.38 -13.55 -7.02
C ASN A 142 -22.60 -12.10 -7.52
N THR A 143 -21.57 -11.25 -7.45
CA THR A 143 -21.62 -9.90 -8.02
C THR A 143 -20.74 -9.79 -9.26
N ILE A 144 -21.17 -8.92 -10.17
CA ILE A 144 -20.37 -8.53 -11.33
C ILE A 144 -20.46 -7.01 -11.50
N ALA A 145 -19.30 -6.37 -11.56
CA ALA A 145 -19.19 -4.96 -11.91
C ALA A 145 -18.81 -4.83 -13.38
N ILE A 146 -19.78 -4.45 -14.21
CA ILE A 146 -19.51 -4.10 -15.61
C ILE A 146 -19.09 -2.63 -15.61
N THR A 147 -17.87 -2.37 -16.07
CA THR A 147 -17.23 -1.05 -15.97
C THR A 147 -16.88 -0.51 -17.35
N PHE A 148 -16.86 0.82 -17.48
CA PHE A 148 -16.63 1.51 -18.73
C PHE A 148 -15.63 2.66 -18.56
N ASP A 149 -14.61 2.66 -19.40
CA ASP A 149 -13.51 3.62 -19.38
C ASP A 149 -13.61 4.64 -20.53
N ASP A 150 -12.79 5.69 -20.46
CA ASP A 150 -12.54 6.74 -21.47
C ASP A 150 -13.63 7.77 -21.73
N GLY A 151 -14.83 7.50 -21.22
CA GLY A 151 -15.97 8.39 -21.29
C GLY A 151 -15.82 9.67 -20.45
N PRO A 152 -16.86 10.52 -20.45
CA PRO A 152 -18.11 10.34 -21.21
C PRO A 152 -18.00 10.73 -22.69
N ARG A 153 -18.97 10.28 -23.50
CA ARG A 153 -19.28 10.78 -24.85
C ARG A 153 -20.80 10.83 -25.02
N ASN A 154 -21.28 11.41 -26.12
CA ASN A 154 -22.72 11.43 -26.43
C ASN A 154 -23.34 10.01 -26.49
N ILE A 155 -22.55 9.02 -26.90
CA ILE A 155 -23.02 7.63 -27.00
C ILE A 155 -23.26 6.99 -25.61
N THR A 156 -22.61 7.49 -24.55
CA THR A 156 -22.83 7.07 -23.15
C THR A 156 -24.31 7.18 -22.75
N GLU A 157 -25.06 8.14 -23.29
CA GLU A 157 -26.51 8.29 -23.03
C GLU A 157 -27.31 7.02 -23.36
N LYS A 158 -26.95 6.32 -24.45
CA LYS A 158 -27.63 5.08 -24.84
C LYS A 158 -27.37 3.95 -23.84
N LEU A 159 -26.16 3.89 -23.30
CA LEU A 159 -25.82 2.90 -22.27
C LEU A 159 -26.57 3.20 -20.96
N LEU A 160 -26.70 4.46 -20.57
CA LEU A 160 -27.48 4.86 -19.40
C LEU A 160 -28.97 4.49 -19.56
N ASP A 161 -29.54 4.64 -20.75
CA ASP A 161 -30.91 4.19 -21.05
C ASP A 161 -31.07 2.68 -20.84
N GLU A 162 -30.13 1.87 -21.35
CA GLU A 162 -30.13 0.42 -21.19
C GLU A 162 -29.96 -0.01 -19.73
N LEU A 163 -29.02 0.59 -19.00
CA LEU A 163 -28.79 0.33 -17.58
C LEU A 163 -30.05 0.64 -16.74
N LYS A 164 -30.72 1.76 -17.03
CA LYS A 164 -31.98 2.16 -16.40
C LYS A 164 -33.11 1.18 -16.72
N ALA A 165 -33.25 0.77 -17.99
CA ALA A 165 -34.27 -0.17 -18.44
C ALA A 165 -34.12 -1.56 -17.78
N LYS A 166 -32.89 -1.97 -17.45
CA LYS A 166 -32.60 -3.20 -16.70
C LYS A 166 -32.58 -3.03 -15.18
N ASN A 167 -32.74 -1.80 -14.68
CA ASN A 167 -32.62 -1.44 -13.26
C ASN A 167 -31.31 -1.94 -12.62
N VAL A 168 -30.20 -1.85 -13.35
CA VAL A 168 -28.86 -2.19 -12.86
C VAL A 168 -27.99 -0.94 -12.76
N LYS A 169 -26.79 -1.08 -12.18
CA LYS A 169 -25.82 0.00 -12.06
C LYS A 169 -24.45 -0.48 -12.55
N ALA A 170 -23.75 0.39 -13.29
CA ALA A 170 -22.37 0.23 -13.73
C ALA A 170 -21.43 1.23 -13.02
N THR A 171 -20.13 1.10 -13.30
CA THR A 171 -19.09 2.06 -12.88
C THR A 171 -18.46 2.68 -14.11
N PHE A 172 -18.33 4.00 -14.12
CA PHE A 172 -17.70 4.75 -15.21
C PHE A 172 -16.39 5.37 -14.72
N PHE A 173 -15.26 4.94 -15.29
CA PHE A 173 -13.97 5.57 -15.08
C PHE A 173 -13.78 6.63 -16.16
N MET A 174 -14.02 7.89 -15.81
CA MET A 174 -14.08 8.98 -16.78
C MET A 174 -12.77 9.76 -16.86
N ASN A 175 -12.45 10.26 -18.05
CA ASN A 175 -11.37 11.21 -18.25
C ASN A 175 -11.83 12.67 -18.16
N GLY A 176 -10.87 13.57 -18.03
CA GLY A 176 -11.10 15.02 -18.10
C GLY A 176 -10.98 15.59 -19.51
N HIS A 177 -9.79 15.45 -20.11
CA HIS A 177 -9.43 15.96 -21.43
C HIS A 177 -8.48 15.01 -22.18
N ALA A 178 -8.90 13.74 -22.36
CA ALA A 178 -8.09 12.70 -23.03
C ALA A 178 -7.80 12.93 -24.53
N SER A 179 -8.46 13.88 -25.19
CA SER A 179 -8.11 14.30 -26.55
C SER A 179 -8.63 15.71 -26.84
N LEU A 180 -8.13 16.34 -27.90
CA LEU A 180 -8.57 17.66 -28.38
C LEU A 180 -10.09 17.80 -28.56
N GLN A 181 -10.78 16.68 -28.82
CA GLN A 181 -12.22 16.66 -29.08
C GLN A 181 -13.04 16.21 -27.86
N HIS A 182 -12.42 16.02 -26.70
CA HIS A 182 -13.09 15.54 -25.51
C HIS A 182 -12.78 16.42 -24.31
N CYS A 183 -13.74 17.22 -23.86
CA CYS A 183 -13.66 17.92 -22.58
C CYS A 183 -14.83 17.51 -21.69
N ILE A 184 -14.55 17.04 -20.46
CA ILE A 184 -15.57 16.53 -19.53
C ILE A 184 -16.67 17.57 -19.23
N TYR A 185 -16.33 18.87 -19.25
CA TYR A 185 -17.30 19.94 -19.03
C TYR A 185 -18.37 20.02 -20.14
N ASP A 186 -18.04 19.66 -21.39
CA ASP A 186 -19.00 19.62 -22.50
C ASP A 186 -20.02 18.48 -22.32
N TYR A 187 -19.65 17.46 -21.54
CA TYR A 187 -20.46 16.30 -21.24
C TYR A 187 -21.00 16.30 -19.80
N ALA A 188 -20.90 17.43 -19.09
CA ALA A 188 -21.35 17.52 -17.69
C ALA A 188 -22.79 17.04 -17.44
N PRO A 189 -23.79 17.29 -18.32
CA PRO A 189 -25.13 16.71 -18.16
C PRO A 189 -25.14 15.18 -18.12
N ILE A 190 -24.29 14.52 -18.90
CA ILE A 190 -24.17 13.05 -18.95
C ILE A 190 -23.55 12.53 -17.65
N VAL A 191 -22.49 13.18 -17.16
CA VAL A 191 -21.86 12.82 -15.87
C VAL A 191 -22.86 12.98 -14.72
N GLN A 192 -23.61 14.08 -14.69
CA GLN A 192 -24.66 14.33 -13.71
C GLN A 192 -25.78 13.29 -13.79
N ARG A 193 -26.22 12.93 -15.01
CA ARG A 193 -27.21 11.87 -15.22
C ARG A 193 -26.71 10.55 -14.65
N ALA A 194 -25.50 10.14 -15.00
CA ALA A 194 -24.92 8.88 -14.53
C ALA A 194 -24.87 8.84 -12.99
N PHE A 195 -24.40 9.92 -12.36
CA PHE A 195 -24.37 10.07 -10.91
C PHE A 195 -25.77 10.00 -10.27
N ASN A 196 -26.73 10.76 -10.79
CA ASN A 196 -28.11 10.83 -10.26
C ASN A 196 -28.91 9.53 -10.46
N GLU A 197 -28.64 8.79 -11.54
CA GLU A 197 -29.22 7.46 -11.77
C GLU A 197 -28.55 6.36 -10.92
N GLY A 198 -27.56 6.76 -10.11
CA GLY A 198 -26.98 5.97 -9.04
C GLY A 198 -25.82 5.08 -9.47
N HIS A 199 -25.25 5.33 -10.65
CA HIS A 199 -24.01 4.71 -11.12
C HIS A 199 -22.82 5.25 -10.31
N GLN A 200 -21.75 4.48 -10.28
CA GLN A 200 -20.52 4.94 -9.67
C GLN A 200 -19.69 5.72 -10.70
N ILE A 201 -19.25 6.92 -10.31
CA ILE A 201 -18.32 7.74 -11.07
C ILE A 201 -16.94 7.59 -10.44
N ALA A 202 -15.94 7.28 -11.25
CA ALA A 202 -14.56 7.04 -10.83
C ALA A 202 -13.57 7.77 -11.75
N SER A 203 -12.35 7.97 -11.26
CA SER A 203 -11.30 8.69 -11.97
C SER A 203 -10.57 7.78 -12.97
N HIS A 204 -10.39 8.25 -14.20
CA HIS A 204 -9.49 7.63 -15.17
C HIS A 204 -8.33 8.54 -15.56
N THR A 205 -7.99 9.52 -14.72
CA THR A 205 -7.02 10.61 -14.97
C THR A 205 -7.52 11.69 -15.93
N TRP A 206 -6.89 12.86 -15.89
CA TRP A 206 -7.25 13.99 -16.74
C TRP A 206 -7.07 13.68 -18.23
N SER A 207 -5.85 13.41 -18.69
CA SER A 207 -5.51 13.31 -20.11
C SER A 207 -5.13 11.89 -20.57
N HIS A 208 -5.43 10.85 -19.79
CA HIS A 208 -5.15 9.45 -20.13
C HIS A 208 -3.66 9.12 -20.44
N PRO A 209 -2.66 9.57 -19.65
CA PRO A 209 -1.26 9.27 -19.92
C PRO A 209 -0.82 7.90 -19.34
N HIS A 210 0.31 7.39 -19.83
CA HIS A 210 1.03 6.26 -19.22
C HIS A 210 1.62 6.67 -17.86
N LEU A 211 0.86 6.46 -16.78
CA LEU A 211 1.24 6.92 -15.43
C LEU A 211 2.63 6.46 -14.96
N PRO A 212 3.13 5.25 -15.29
CA PRO A 212 4.49 4.85 -14.91
C PRO A 212 5.62 5.71 -15.49
N GLU A 213 5.35 6.45 -16.57
CA GLU A 213 6.32 7.32 -17.24
C GLU A 213 6.34 8.76 -16.68
N LEU A 214 5.42 9.05 -15.75
CA LEU A 214 5.25 10.36 -15.15
C LEU A 214 5.98 10.50 -13.81
N SER A 215 6.38 11.73 -13.50
CA SER A 215 6.81 12.12 -12.16
C SER A 215 5.64 12.15 -11.18
N GLU A 216 5.93 12.12 -9.87
CA GLU A 216 4.93 12.24 -8.82
C GLU A 216 4.06 13.49 -8.97
N ALA A 217 4.65 14.62 -9.37
CA ALA A 217 3.94 15.88 -9.60
C ALA A 217 2.99 15.79 -10.80
N GLU A 218 3.42 15.18 -11.90
CA GLU A 218 2.58 14.96 -13.08
C GLU A 218 1.42 13.99 -12.76
N ILE A 219 1.64 12.92 -11.99
CA ILE A 219 0.57 12.02 -11.54
C ILE A 219 -0.43 12.77 -10.65
N ASN A 220 0.04 13.59 -9.70
CA ASN A 220 -0.84 14.39 -8.87
C ASN A 220 -1.67 15.38 -9.69
N TYR A 221 -1.06 16.05 -10.68
CA TYR A 221 -1.77 16.93 -11.60
C TYR A 221 -2.90 16.20 -12.33
N GLN A 222 -2.63 15.01 -12.87
CA GLN A 222 -3.62 14.18 -13.57
C GLN A 222 -4.83 13.84 -12.71
N LEU A 223 -4.63 13.67 -11.40
CA LEU A 223 -5.70 13.36 -10.46
C LEU A 223 -6.40 14.64 -10.00
N GLU A 224 -5.67 15.65 -9.55
CA GLU A 224 -6.20 16.91 -9.01
C GLU A 224 -7.08 17.66 -10.01
N THR A 225 -6.64 17.77 -11.26
CA THR A 225 -7.39 18.51 -12.28
C THR A 225 -8.75 17.85 -12.53
N LEU A 226 -8.80 16.52 -12.54
CA LEU A 226 -10.04 15.77 -12.68
C LEU A 226 -10.90 15.82 -11.40
N GLU A 227 -10.29 15.82 -10.21
CA GLU A 227 -11.00 16.02 -8.93
C GLU A 227 -11.73 17.36 -8.91
N VAL A 228 -11.09 18.44 -9.38
CA VAL A 228 -11.71 19.77 -9.50
C VAL A 228 -12.91 19.72 -10.44
N ALA A 229 -12.78 19.06 -11.60
CA ALA A 229 -13.90 18.92 -12.53
C ALA A 229 -15.07 18.13 -11.93
N PHE A 230 -14.82 16.99 -11.28
CA PHE A 230 -15.87 16.24 -10.60
C PHE A 230 -16.52 17.04 -9.47
N LYS A 231 -15.73 17.74 -8.65
CA LYS A 231 -16.29 18.61 -7.60
C LYS A 231 -17.23 19.67 -8.19
N LYS A 232 -16.89 20.26 -9.33
CA LYS A 232 -17.76 21.19 -10.06
C LYS A 232 -19.02 20.51 -10.61
N ILE A 233 -18.88 19.36 -11.27
CA ILE A 233 -19.95 18.73 -12.04
C ILE A 233 -20.94 17.97 -11.15
N ILE A 234 -20.45 17.20 -10.17
CA ILE A 234 -21.25 16.32 -9.31
C ILE A 234 -21.17 16.67 -7.82
N GLY A 235 -20.42 17.71 -7.43
CA GLY A 235 -20.33 18.13 -6.03
C GLY A 235 -19.49 17.23 -5.14
N ALA A 236 -18.86 16.19 -5.70
CA ALA A 236 -18.16 15.14 -4.96
C ALA A 236 -16.88 14.71 -5.70
N ILE A 237 -15.91 14.20 -4.94
CA ILE A 237 -14.63 13.72 -5.47
C ILE A 237 -14.57 12.19 -5.37
N PRO A 238 -14.41 11.43 -6.47
CA PRO A 238 -14.29 9.97 -6.41
C PRO A 238 -13.11 9.49 -5.56
N THR A 239 -13.28 8.36 -4.85
CA THR A 239 -12.20 7.65 -4.13
C THR A 239 -11.79 6.36 -4.84
N TYR A 240 -12.20 6.21 -6.10
CA TYR A 240 -11.87 5.07 -6.96
C TYR A 240 -11.20 5.59 -8.22
N ALA A 241 -10.11 4.94 -8.61
CA ALA A 241 -9.39 5.27 -9.82
C ALA A 241 -8.93 4.01 -10.54
N ARG A 242 -8.90 4.08 -11.86
CA ARG A 242 -8.27 3.09 -12.72
C ARG A 242 -7.14 3.76 -13.48
N PRO A 243 -5.90 3.28 -13.38
CA PRO A 243 -4.80 3.76 -14.22
C PRO A 243 -5.10 3.50 -15.70
N PRO A 244 -4.88 4.46 -16.60
CA PRO A 244 -4.83 4.24 -18.04
C PRO A 244 -4.02 3.00 -18.41
N PHE A 245 -4.49 2.22 -19.39
CA PHE A 245 -3.87 0.98 -19.85
C PHE A 245 -3.72 -0.13 -18.78
N GLY A 246 -4.28 0.07 -17.57
CA GLY A 246 -4.02 -0.78 -16.41
C GLY A 246 -2.60 -0.67 -15.86
N GLU A 247 -1.81 0.28 -16.37
CA GLU A 247 -0.39 0.41 -16.10
C GLU A 247 -0.12 1.10 -14.76
N HIS A 248 0.69 0.46 -13.92
CA HIS A 248 1.02 1.00 -12.61
C HIS A 248 2.35 0.44 -12.09
N ASN A 249 3.12 1.29 -11.39
CA ASN A 249 4.34 0.93 -10.70
C ASN A 249 4.24 1.30 -9.20
N ALA A 250 5.32 1.17 -8.44
CA ALA A 250 5.32 1.50 -7.01
C ALA A 250 4.95 2.97 -6.74
N LEU A 251 5.42 3.90 -7.59
CA LEU A 251 5.10 5.32 -7.48
C LEU A 251 3.61 5.58 -7.72
N VAL A 252 3.02 5.03 -8.78
CA VAL A 252 1.59 5.19 -9.09
C VAL A 252 0.72 4.69 -7.93
N ARG A 253 1.01 3.49 -7.41
CA ARG A 253 0.27 2.92 -6.26
C ARG A 253 0.41 3.79 -5.01
N LYS A 254 1.63 4.28 -4.72
CA LYS A 254 1.89 5.18 -3.59
C LYS A 254 1.06 6.46 -3.69
N VAL A 255 1.07 7.14 -4.85
CA VAL A 255 0.33 8.39 -5.05
C VAL A 255 -1.18 8.17 -4.92
N LEU A 256 -1.72 7.15 -5.58
CA LEU A 256 -3.15 6.83 -5.48
C LEU A 256 -3.55 6.59 -4.02
N LYS A 257 -2.77 5.79 -3.29
CA LYS A 257 -3.02 5.50 -1.86
C LYS A 257 -2.94 6.76 -0.99
N GLN A 258 -1.92 7.59 -1.16
CA GLN A 258 -1.75 8.83 -0.40
C GLN A 258 -2.91 9.81 -0.63
N ARG A 259 -3.48 9.82 -1.83
CA ARG A 259 -4.67 10.61 -2.18
C ARG A 259 -6.00 9.95 -1.79
N GLY A 260 -5.97 8.76 -1.19
CA GLY A 260 -7.16 8.04 -0.75
C GLY A 260 -7.94 7.33 -1.88
N TYR A 261 -7.30 7.06 -3.01
CA TYR A 261 -7.88 6.24 -4.08
C TYR A 261 -7.71 4.75 -3.81
N LYS A 262 -8.77 4.00 -4.13
CA LYS A 262 -8.74 2.56 -4.35
C LYS A 262 -8.44 2.32 -5.83
N MET A 263 -7.35 1.60 -6.12
CA MET A 263 -6.92 1.32 -7.49
C MET A 263 -7.65 0.09 -8.02
N VAL A 264 -8.41 0.26 -9.10
CA VAL A 264 -9.25 -0.78 -9.70
C VAL A 264 -8.72 -1.15 -11.08
N ILE A 265 -8.49 -2.44 -11.31
CA ILE A 265 -8.19 -3.04 -12.61
C ILE A 265 -9.39 -3.91 -12.97
N TRP A 266 -9.20 -5.13 -13.44
CA TRP A 266 -10.23 -6.03 -13.94
C TRP A 266 -9.68 -7.45 -13.99
N ASP A 267 -10.57 -8.42 -14.01
CA ASP A 267 -10.23 -9.83 -14.28
C ASP A 267 -10.78 -10.33 -15.61
N ILE A 268 -11.74 -9.61 -16.21
CA ILE A 268 -12.24 -9.86 -17.56
C ILE A 268 -11.96 -8.62 -18.42
N ASP A 269 -11.09 -8.78 -19.42
CA ASP A 269 -10.80 -7.78 -20.46
C ASP A 269 -11.49 -8.20 -21.76
N THR A 270 -12.43 -7.39 -22.25
CA THR A 270 -13.22 -7.73 -23.45
C THR A 270 -12.48 -7.37 -24.74
N LEU A 271 -11.39 -6.59 -24.67
CA LEU A 271 -10.67 -6.07 -25.83
C LEU A 271 -11.57 -5.33 -26.83
N ASP A 272 -12.65 -4.72 -26.37
CA ASP A 272 -13.64 -4.00 -27.19
C ASP A 272 -13.04 -2.82 -27.96
N TRP A 273 -12.00 -2.20 -27.43
CA TRP A 273 -11.19 -1.17 -28.09
C TRP A 273 -10.60 -1.61 -29.44
N GLN A 274 -10.50 -2.91 -29.72
CA GLN A 274 -10.05 -3.42 -31.03
C GLN A 274 -11.13 -3.31 -32.12
N GLY A 275 -12.36 -2.93 -31.77
CA GLY A 275 -13.48 -2.79 -32.72
C GLY A 275 -14.04 -4.12 -33.25
N ASN A 276 -13.61 -5.26 -32.68
CA ASN A 276 -14.10 -6.58 -33.05
C ASN A 276 -15.20 -7.05 -32.08
N LEU A 277 -16.42 -6.54 -32.25
CA LEU A 277 -17.56 -6.85 -31.38
C LEU A 277 -17.81 -8.36 -31.19
N GLN A 278 -17.67 -9.17 -32.26
CA GLN A 278 -17.85 -10.62 -32.16
C GLN A 278 -16.75 -11.27 -31.30
N GLY A 279 -15.50 -10.82 -31.46
CA GLY A 279 -14.38 -11.24 -30.63
C GLY A 279 -14.61 -10.91 -29.16
N SER A 280 -14.99 -9.66 -28.86
CA SER A 280 -15.24 -9.21 -27.48
C SER A 280 -16.39 -9.94 -26.81
N THR A 281 -17.49 -10.15 -27.54
CA THR A 281 -18.63 -10.96 -27.06
C THR A 281 -18.19 -12.37 -26.70
N LYS A 282 -17.38 -12.99 -27.58
CA LYS A 282 -16.85 -14.34 -27.34
C LYS A 282 -15.91 -14.39 -26.13
N ILE A 283 -15.05 -13.39 -25.95
CA ILE A 283 -14.13 -13.32 -24.81
C ILE A 283 -14.93 -13.27 -23.51
N PHE A 284 -15.91 -12.36 -23.41
CA PHE A 284 -16.78 -12.28 -22.24
C PHE A 284 -17.49 -13.60 -21.96
N ASP A 285 -18.14 -14.20 -22.97
CA ASP A 285 -18.88 -15.46 -22.82
C ASP A 285 -17.97 -16.61 -22.36
N ASP A 286 -16.75 -16.70 -22.92
CA ASP A 286 -15.77 -17.72 -22.56
C ASP A 286 -15.27 -17.54 -21.11
N GLU A 287 -14.96 -16.32 -20.67
CA GLU A 287 -14.51 -16.05 -19.30
C GLU A 287 -15.61 -16.33 -18.27
N MET A 288 -16.85 -15.92 -18.57
CA MET A 288 -18.03 -16.24 -17.73
C MET A 288 -18.35 -17.74 -17.67
N ASN A 289 -17.92 -18.52 -18.66
CA ASN A 289 -18.02 -19.99 -18.64
C ASN A 289 -16.88 -20.64 -17.83
N LYS A 290 -15.67 -20.10 -17.90
CA LYS A 290 -14.51 -20.61 -17.14
C LYS A 290 -14.62 -20.33 -15.64
N SER A 291 -15.19 -19.17 -15.29
CA SER A 291 -15.42 -18.76 -13.92
C SER A 291 -16.91 -18.46 -13.71
N PRO A 292 -17.76 -19.49 -13.59
CA PRO A 292 -19.19 -19.28 -13.42
C PRO A 292 -19.55 -18.79 -12.00
N GLN A 293 -20.82 -18.48 -11.81
CA GLN A 293 -21.40 -18.19 -10.51
C GLN A 293 -20.99 -19.28 -9.48
N PRO A 294 -20.63 -18.92 -8.22
CA PRO A 294 -20.75 -17.60 -7.59
C PRO A 294 -19.50 -16.72 -7.67
N ASN A 295 -18.53 -17.05 -8.53
CA ASN A 295 -17.27 -16.30 -8.61
C ASN A 295 -17.54 -14.86 -9.06
N PRO A 296 -17.02 -13.84 -8.35
CA PRO A 296 -17.32 -12.45 -8.63
C PRO A 296 -16.33 -11.82 -9.63
N HIS A 297 -16.77 -10.80 -10.37
CA HIS A 297 -16.05 -10.28 -11.54
C HIS A 297 -16.06 -8.75 -11.67
N ILE A 298 -14.99 -8.18 -12.21
CA ILE A 298 -14.89 -6.80 -12.70
C ILE A 298 -14.54 -6.87 -14.20
N VAL A 299 -15.44 -6.38 -15.04
CA VAL A 299 -15.32 -6.39 -16.51
C VAL A 299 -14.86 -5.03 -16.99
N LEU A 300 -13.79 -4.99 -17.80
CA LEU A 300 -13.32 -3.81 -18.51
C LEU A 300 -14.01 -3.68 -19.87
N ASN A 301 -14.52 -2.48 -20.16
CA ASN A 301 -15.02 -2.04 -21.47
C ASN A 301 -14.74 -0.54 -21.64
N HIS A 302 -15.05 0.01 -22.81
CA HIS A 302 -14.89 1.43 -23.12
C HIS A 302 -16.19 1.99 -23.72
N ASP A 303 -16.85 2.96 -23.07
CA ASP A 303 -18.09 3.55 -23.58
C ASP A 303 -17.86 4.61 -24.66
N THR A 304 -16.62 4.74 -25.13
CA THR A 304 -16.21 5.54 -26.29
C THR A 304 -16.24 4.75 -27.61
N ILE A 305 -16.33 3.43 -27.55
CA ILE A 305 -16.41 2.54 -28.71
C ILE A 305 -17.88 2.33 -29.05
N ASP A 306 -18.39 2.90 -30.15
CA ASP A 306 -19.83 2.94 -30.48
C ASP A 306 -20.60 1.62 -30.26
N THR A 307 -19.99 0.48 -30.60
CA THR A 307 -20.62 -0.84 -30.45
C THR A 307 -20.74 -1.32 -29.00
N THR A 308 -19.91 -0.80 -28.10
CA THR A 308 -19.90 -1.17 -26.68
C THR A 308 -21.15 -0.70 -25.95
N PRO A 309 -21.50 0.59 -25.90
CA PRO A 309 -22.70 1.08 -25.23
C PRO A 309 -23.99 0.63 -25.93
N THR A 310 -23.97 0.36 -27.25
CA THR A 310 -25.17 -0.06 -27.98
C THR A 310 -25.40 -1.56 -28.02
N THR A 311 -24.35 -2.38 -27.87
CA THR A 311 -24.44 -3.82 -28.14
C THR A 311 -23.72 -4.68 -27.11
N LEU A 312 -22.41 -4.49 -26.90
CA LEU A 312 -21.62 -5.36 -26.02
C LEU A 312 -22.06 -5.23 -24.56
N GLY A 313 -22.05 -4.03 -23.98
CA GLY A 313 -22.50 -3.80 -22.61
C GLY A 313 -23.93 -4.31 -22.36
N PRO A 314 -24.91 -4.02 -23.24
CA PRO A 314 -26.25 -4.61 -23.16
C PRO A 314 -26.27 -6.14 -23.24
N HIS A 315 -25.38 -6.79 -24.01
CA HIS A 315 -25.23 -8.24 -24.02
C HIS A 315 -24.73 -8.76 -22.68
N GLU A 316 -23.65 -8.20 -22.16
CA GLU A 316 -23.02 -8.58 -20.89
C GLU A 316 -24.01 -8.47 -19.73
N ILE A 317 -24.75 -7.36 -19.65
CA ILE A 317 -25.79 -7.14 -18.63
C ILE A 317 -26.85 -8.24 -18.72
N ARG A 318 -27.37 -8.53 -19.92
CA ARG A 318 -28.41 -9.56 -20.10
C ARG A 318 -27.90 -10.95 -19.74
N ASP A 319 -26.69 -11.30 -20.16
CA ASP A 319 -26.11 -12.60 -19.90
C ASP A 319 -25.78 -12.79 -18.41
N ALA A 320 -25.18 -11.80 -17.76
CA ALA A 320 -24.92 -11.81 -16.32
C ALA A 320 -26.22 -12.00 -15.50
N LEU A 321 -27.27 -11.24 -15.80
CA LEU A 321 -28.57 -11.38 -15.15
C LEU A 321 -29.18 -12.77 -15.38
N LYS A 322 -29.08 -13.30 -16.61
CA LYS A 322 -29.56 -14.65 -16.94
C LYS A 322 -28.81 -15.74 -16.16
N ARG A 323 -27.52 -15.54 -15.90
CA ARG A 323 -26.68 -16.44 -15.09
C ARG A 323 -26.89 -16.28 -13.58
N GLY A 324 -27.72 -15.33 -13.14
CA GLY A 324 -28.07 -15.13 -11.73
C GLY A 324 -27.13 -14.19 -10.96
N TYR A 325 -26.25 -13.45 -11.67
CA TYR A 325 -25.40 -12.45 -11.06
C TYR A 325 -26.18 -11.19 -10.64
N LYS A 326 -25.73 -10.56 -9.57
CA LYS A 326 -26.07 -9.17 -9.24
C LYS A 326 -25.13 -8.23 -10.00
N VAL A 327 -25.64 -7.62 -11.07
CA VAL A 327 -24.92 -6.55 -11.80
C VAL A 327 -24.95 -5.26 -10.96
N THR A 328 -23.79 -4.75 -10.56
CA THR A 328 -23.69 -3.67 -9.57
C THR A 328 -22.45 -2.80 -9.79
N THR A 329 -22.28 -1.73 -9.01
CA THR A 329 -21.09 -0.88 -9.05
C THR A 329 -19.86 -1.57 -8.44
N VAL A 330 -18.65 -1.07 -8.72
CA VAL A 330 -17.42 -1.59 -8.09
C VAL A 330 -17.46 -1.38 -6.58
N GLY A 331 -17.92 -0.22 -6.10
CA GLY A 331 -18.08 0.05 -4.68
C GLY A 331 -19.00 -0.97 -3.99
N ASP A 332 -20.18 -1.20 -4.55
CA ASP A 332 -21.12 -2.20 -4.04
C ASP A 332 -20.56 -3.62 -4.06
N CYS A 333 -19.85 -4.00 -5.14
CA CYS A 333 -19.29 -5.34 -5.28
C CYS A 333 -18.08 -5.59 -4.35
N LEU A 334 -17.55 -4.53 -3.74
CA LEU A 334 -16.53 -4.56 -2.70
C LEU A 334 -17.12 -4.40 -1.28
N GLY A 335 -18.44 -4.54 -1.13
CA GLY A 335 -19.14 -4.46 0.15
C GLY A 335 -19.41 -3.03 0.63
N GLN A 336 -19.06 -1.99 -0.15
CA GLN A 336 -19.35 -0.59 0.20
C GLN A 336 -20.73 -0.18 -0.33
N SER A 337 -21.77 -0.69 0.31
CA SER A 337 -23.17 -0.40 -0.08
C SER A 337 -23.62 1.04 0.16
N ASN A 338 -22.92 1.78 1.03
CA ASN A 338 -23.16 3.21 1.22
C ASN A 338 -22.42 3.99 0.12
N LYS A 339 -23.19 4.59 -0.80
CA LYS A 339 -22.64 5.34 -1.93
C LYS A 339 -21.74 6.50 -1.52
N ASN A 340 -21.95 7.07 -0.33
CA ASN A 340 -21.10 8.14 0.17
C ASN A 340 -19.65 7.68 0.40
N ASP A 341 -19.41 6.38 0.57
CA ASP A 341 -18.06 5.82 0.77
C ASP A 341 -17.27 5.72 -0.54
N TRP A 342 -17.92 5.96 -1.69
CA TRP A 342 -17.27 6.00 -3.01
C TRP A 342 -16.68 7.37 -3.32
N TYR A 343 -16.99 8.37 -2.49
CA TYR A 343 -16.65 9.76 -2.70
C TYR A 343 -16.08 10.38 -1.42
N ARG A 344 -15.36 11.49 -1.58
CA ARG A 344 -14.94 12.39 -0.51
C ARG A 344 -15.37 13.81 -0.85
N ASP A 345 -15.39 14.67 0.17
CA ASP A 345 -15.79 16.07 0.04
C ASP A 345 -17.13 16.20 -0.73
N ILE A 346 -18.20 15.61 -0.18
CA ILE A 346 -19.53 15.63 -0.78
C ILE A 346 -20.22 16.96 -0.44
N GLY A 347 -20.72 17.65 -1.45
CA GLY A 347 -21.49 18.88 -1.33
C GLY A 347 -22.31 19.16 -2.58
N GLU A 348 -22.69 20.43 -2.77
CA GLU A 348 -23.47 20.85 -3.93
C GLU A 348 -22.59 20.94 -5.19
N PHE A 349 -23.13 20.50 -6.33
CA PHE A 349 -22.50 20.75 -7.62
C PHE A 349 -22.69 22.22 -8.04
N GLN A 350 -21.84 22.69 -8.94
CA GLN A 350 -21.80 24.07 -9.38
C GLN A 350 -22.60 24.27 -10.67
N LYS A 351 -23.07 25.50 -10.91
CA LYS A 351 -23.58 25.88 -12.22
C LYS A 351 -22.40 26.13 -13.17
N PRO A 352 -22.51 25.77 -14.46
CA PRO A 352 -21.46 26.08 -15.43
C PRO A 352 -21.13 27.58 -15.46
N ASP A 353 -19.84 27.89 -15.47
CA ASP A 353 -19.30 29.24 -15.57
C ASP A 353 -18.10 29.29 -16.54
N SER A 354 -17.45 30.46 -16.64
CA SER A 354 -16.32 30.65 -17.57
C SER A 354 -15.08 29.79 -17.27
N THR A 355 -15.02 29.12 -16.12
CA THR A 355 -13.92 28.24 -15.69
C THR A 355 -14.14 26.78 -16.06
N TRP A 356 -15.30 26.44 -16.61
CA TRP A 356 -15.62 25.11 -17.13
C TRP A 356 -15.07 24.98 -18.55
N LYS A 357 -13.75 24.83 -18.64
CA LYS A 357 -13.02 24.75 -19.90
C LYS A 357 -11.88 23.76 -19.77
N CYS A 358 -11.57 23.10 -20.88
CA CYS A 358 -10.32 22.38 -21.04
C CYS A 358 -9.49 23.17 -22.06
N THR A 359 -8.21 23.40 -21.75
CA THR A 359 -7.30 24.09 -22.66
C THR A 359 -6.24 23.14 -23.18
N PHE A 360 -5.57 23.54 -24.26
CA PHE A 360 -4.50 22.75 -24.87
C PHE A 360 -3.36 22.51 -23.86
N GLU A 361 -3.06 23.51 -23.03
CA GLU A 361 -2.04 23.42 -21.99
C GLU A 361 -2.37 22.37 -20.91
N ASP A 362 -3.65 22.03 -20.76
CA ASP A 362 -4.10 21.02 -19.80
C ASP A 362 -3.84 19.59 -20.30
N MET A 363 -3.55 19.40 -21.60
CA MET A 363 -3.14 18.12 -22.16
C MET A 363 -1.64 17.95 -21.94
N HIS A 364 -1.25 17.22 -20.88
CA HIS A 364 0.12 16.74 -20.76
C HIS A 364 0.35 15.59 -21.74
N GLU A 365 0.38 15.91 -23.03
CA GLU A 365 0.86 15.01 -24.08
C GLU A 365 2.39 14.90 -23.94
N LYS A 366 2.87 13.73 -23.53
CA LYS A 366 4.20 13.26 -23.87
C LYS A 366 4.06 12.05 -24.77
#